data_AF-A0A6L9ISW6-F1
#
_entry.id   AF-A0A6L9ISW6-F1
#
_cell.length_a   1.000
_cell.length_b   1.000
_cell.length_c   1.000
_cell.angle_alpha   90.00
_cell.angle_beta   90.00
_cell.angle_gamma   90.00
#
_symmetry.space_group_name_H-M   'P 1'
#
loop_
_entity.id
_entity.type
_entity.pdbx_description
1 polymer ?
#
loop_
_entity_poly.entity_id
_entity_poly.type
_entity_poly.pdbx_seq_one_letter_code
_entity_poly.pdbx_strand_id
1 'polypeptide(L)'
;HEVTLTRSELETLLEANGFYQALRRVVDKVMYVARQRGIFKEDIHYVLLVGGTSLMPSVQTTLKQYFTDMAVRADKPFTAVAEGALQVAAGYGLEDYLAHSYGLRHLDAETGKHSYDEIIPMGSRYPTEVPVEVLLSAAHDDQQEVEFVIGEIDSESIAMIEVKYEDGQAVFVAQANEAAQQQIIPVNDALVAQNLAKLVPPGKAGEDRIKANFSVDDRRQLRLTVTDVQTSRVLLQNVVVATLR
;
A
#
# COMPACT_ATOMS: atom_id res chain seq x y z
N HIS A 1 -40.37 -25.08 -20.67
CA HIS A 1 -40.38 -25.24 -19.21
C HIS A 1 -40.07 -23.92 -18.58
N GLU A 2 -40.90 -23.48 -17.63
CA GLU A 2 -40.73 -22.23 -16.89
C GLU A 2 -40.47 -22.62 -15.42
N VAL A 3 -39.37 -22.12 -14.84
CA VAL A 3 -39.02 -22.35 -13.44
C VAL A 3 -39.28 -21.05 -12.70
N THR A 4 -40.15 -21.12 -11.69
CA THR A 4 -40.40 -19.99 -10.78
C THR A 4 -39.55 -20.20 -9.53
N LEU A 5 -38.78 -19.18 -9.13
CA LEU A 5 -37.92 -19.20 -7.96
C LEU A 5 -38.29 -18.03 -7.04
N THR A 6 -38.60 -18.32 -5.78
CA THR A 6 -38.82 -17.31 -4.75
C THR A 6 -37.48 -16.77 -4.22
N ARG A 7 -37.53 -15.60 -3.58
CA ARG A 7 -36.34 -15.02 -2.93
C ARG A 7 -35.76 -15.95 -1.85
N SER A 8 -36.61 -16.56 -1.03
CA SER A 8 -36.18 -17.48 0.04
C SER A 8 -35.51 -18.74 -0.51
N GLU A 9 -35.98 -19.25 -1.65
CA GLU A 9 -35.36 -20.40 -2.32
C GLU A 9 -33.99 -20.02 -2.88
N LEU A 10 -33.87 -18.83 -3.51
CA LEU A 10 -32.57 -18.30 -3.94
C LEU A 10 -31.61 -18.14 -2.75
N GLU A 11 -32.06 -17.53 -1.66
CA GLU A 11 -31.24 -17.30 -0.47
C GLU A 11 -30.79 -18.62 0.17
N THR A 12 -31.66 -19.63 0.19
CA THR A 12 -31.35 -20.99 0.66
C THR A 12 -30.30 -21.66 -0.23
N LEU A 13 -30.44 -21.54 -1.55
CA LEU A 13 -29.45 -22.04 -2.50
C LEU A 13 -28.09 -21.35 -2.31
N LEU A 14 -28.07 -20.03 -2.11
CA LEU A 14 -26.85 -19.28 -1.88
C LEU A 14 -26.17 -19.69 -0.57
N GLU A 15 -26.92 -19.86 0.51
CA GLU A 15 -26.38 -20.36 1.79
C GLU A 15 -25.83 -21.80 1.64
N ALA A 16 -26.59 -22.69 1.00
CA ALA A 16 -26.16 -24.08 0.76
C ALA A 16 -24.89 -24.16 -0.10
N ASN A 17 -24.67 -23.19 -1.00
CA ASN A 17 -23.47 -23.07 -1.81
C ASN A 17 -22.39 -22.17 -1.17
N GLY A 18 -22.54 -21.79 0.11
CA GLY A 18 -21.51 -21.11 0.89
C GLY A 18 -21.30 -19.63 0.56
N PHE A 19 -22.22 -18.99 -0.17
CA PHE A 19 -22.07 -17.59 -0.61
C PHE A 19 -21.88 -16.62 0.56
N TYR A 20 -22.73 -16.67 1.58
CA TYR A 20 -22.63 -15.75 2.73
C TYR A 20 -21.43 -16.07 3.62
N GLN A 21 -21.02 -17.34 3.67
CA GLN A 21 -19.78 -17.72 4.35
C GLN A 21 -18.56 -17.13 3.63
N ALA A 22 -18.51 -17.21 2.30
CA ALA A 22 -17.46 -16.59 1.50
C ALA A 22 -17.43 -15.06 1.69
N LEU A 23 -18.59 -14.41 1.70
CA LEU A 23 -18.69 -12.98 1.97
C LEU A 23 -18.10 -12.60 3.34
N ARG A 24 -18.47 -13.31 4.41
CA ARG A 24 -17.92 -13.07 5.76
C ARG A 24 -16.40 -13.26 5.80
N ARG A 25 -15.89 -14.34 5.17
CA ARG A 25 -14.44 -14.62 5.10
C ARG A 25 -13.65 -13.48 4.45
N VAL A 26 -14.17 -12.89 3.38
CA VAL A 26 -13.52 -11.75 2.72
C VAL A 26 -13.46 -10.55 3.65
N VAL A 27 -14.56 -10.25 4.36
CA VAL A 27 -14.59 -9.17 5.34
C VAL A 27 -13.60 -9.42 6.49
N ASP A 28 -13.58 -10.64 7.04
CA ASP A 28 -12.65 -11.00 8.11
C ASP A 28 -11.18 -10.84 7.68
N LYS A 29 -10.86 -11.25 6.45
CA LYS A 29 -9.52 -11.08 5.87
C LYS A 29 -9.12 -9.60 5.81
N VAL A 30 -10.02 -8.72 5.37
CA VAL A 30 -9.76 -7.27 5.32
C VAL A 30 -9.58 -6.70 6.72
N MET A 31 -10.44 -7.07 7.67
CA MET A 31 -10.34 -6.63 9.06
C MET A 31 -9.06 -7.10 9.75
N TYR A 32 -8.59 -8.30 9.43
CA TYR A 32 -7.32 -8.81 9.91
C TYR A 32 -6.14 -7.93 9.46
N VAL A 33 -6.09 -7.57 8.17
CA VAL A 33 -5.06 -6.65 7.63
C VAL A 33 -5.18 -5.27 8.27
N ALA A 34 -6.40 -4.73 8.40
CA ALA A 34 -6.65 -3.44 9.02
C ALA A 34 -6.13 -3.40 10.47
N ARG A 35 -6.34 -4.49 11.23
CA ARG A 35 -5.86 -4.61 12.61
C ARG A 35 -4.34 -4.58 12.74
N GLN A 36 -3.61 -5.15 11.78
CA GLN A 36 -2.14 -5.05 11.76
C GLN A 36 -1.66 -3.60 11.61
N ARG A 37 -2.49 -2.74 11.04
CA ARG A 37 -2.26 -1.29 10.91
C ARG A 37 -2.92 -0.47 12.04
N GLY A 38 -3.38 -1.14 13.09
CA GLY A 38 -4.02 -0.48 14.25
C GLY A 38 -5.46 -0.01 14.01
N ILE A 39 -6.11 -0.43 12.92
CA ILE A 39 -7.51 -0.11 12.63
C ILE A 39 -8.39 -1.26 13.13
N PHE A 40 -9.26 -0.97 14.08
CA PHE A 40 -10.20 -1.91 14.65
C PHE A 40 -11.60 -1.72 14.06
N LYS A 41 -12.47 -2.68 14.32
CA LYS A 41 -13.85 -2.63 13.84
C LYS A 41 -14.54 -1.36 14.35
N GLU A 42 -14.33 -1.02 15.61
CA GLU A 42 -14.92 0.14 16.30
C GLU A 42 -14.54 1.49 15.67
N ASP A 43 -13.42 1.54 14.92
CA ASP A 43 -12.98 2.74 14.21
C ASP A 43 -13.75 2.97 12.90
N ILE A 44 -14.53 1.99 12.43
CA ILE A 44 -15.29 2.07 11.18
C ILE A 44 -16.64 2.74 11.45
N HIS A 45 -16.82 3.94 10.91
CA HIS A 45 -18.08 4.68 11.07
C HIS A 45 -19.15 4.32 10.03
N TYR A 46 -18.72 4.07 8.78
CA TYR A 46 -19.60 3.77 7.65
C TYR A 46 -19.11 2.57 6.84
N VAL A 47 -20.06 1.77 6.34
CA VAL A 47 -19.80 0.71 5.36
C VAL A 47 -20.63 1.01 4.12
N LEU A 48 -19.97 1.41 3.04
CA LEU A 48 -20.62 1.80 1.80
C LEU A 48 -20.70 0.61 0.84
N LEU A 49 -21.92 0.22 0.47
CA LEU A 49 -22.14 -0.90 -0.44
C LEU A 49 -22.28 -0.41 -1.88
N VAL A 50 -21.46 -0.98 -2.76
CA VAL A 50 -21.38 -0.62 -4.19
C VAL A 50 -21.46 -1.90 -5.04
N GLY A 51 -22.03 -1.80 -6.24
CA GLY A 51 -22.24 -2.90 -7.18
C GLY A 51 -23.62 -3.55 -7.07
N GLY A 52 -24.07 -4.24 -8.13
CA GLY A 52 -25.45 -4.76 -8.21
C GLY A 52 -25.81 -5.76 -7.11
N THR A 53 -24.87 -6.63 -6.72
CA THR A 53 -25.07 -7.62 -5.64
C THR A 53 -25.38 -6.97 -4.29
N SER A 54 -24.97 -5.71 -4.06
CA SER A 54 -25.28 -4.98 -2.82
C SER A 54 -26.76 -4.67 -2.63
N LEU A 55 -27.56 -4.73 -3.71
CA LEU A 55 -29.01 -4.53 -3.62
C LEU A 55 -29.74 -5.75 -3.04
N MET A 56 -29.08 -6.90 -2.94
CA MET A 56 -29.69 -8.10 -2.35
C MET A 56 -29.93 -7.89 -0.85
N PRO A 57 -31.18 -8.04 -0.36
CA PRO A 57 -31.50 -7.82 1.05
C PRO A 57 -30.69 -8.71 2.00
N SER A 58 -30.44 -9.96 1.60
CA SER A 58 -29.65 -10.92 2.38
C SER A 58 -28.17 -10.54 2.49
N VAL A 59 -27.59 -9.93 1.45
CA VAL A 59 -26.22 -9.40 1.48
C VAL A 59 -26.13 -8.22 2.46
N GLN A 60 -27.06 -7.27 2.36
CA GLN A 60 -27.10 -6.13 3.28
C GLN A 60 -27.30 -6.58 4.73
N THR A 61 -28.18 -7.55 4.95
CA THR A 61 -28.44 -8.11 6.28
C THR A 61 -27.19 -8.79 6.85
N THR A 62 -26.50 -9.59 6.05
CA THR A 62 -25.25 -10.25 6.45
C THR A 62 -24.19 -9.23 6.89
N LEU A 63 -24.00 -8.16 6.11
CA LEU A 63 -23.01 -7.12 6.44
C LEU A 63 -23.44 -6.25 7.62
N LYS A 64 -24.75 -5.94 7.78
CA LYS A 64 -25.28 -5.23 8.95
C LYS A 64 -25.10 -6.02 10.24
N GLN A 65 -25.30 -7.33 10.20
CA GLN A 65 -25.03 -8.21 11.33
C GLN A 65 -23.54 -8.27 11.67
N TYR A 66 -22.69 -8.31 10.64
CA TYR A 66 -21.24 -8.30 10.83
C TYR A 66 -20.75 -7.00 11.46
N PHE A 67 -21.19 -5.84 10.96
CA PHE A 67 -20.75 -4.50 11.38
C PHE A 67 -21.71 -3.85 12.39
N THR A 68 -22.21 -4.61 13.37
CA THR A 68 -23.14 -4.18 14.44
C THR A 68 -23.04 -2.69 14.79
N ASP A 69 -24.17 -1.98 14.81
CA ASP A 69 -24.32 -0.53 15.12
C ASP A 69 -23.64 0.46 14.16
N MET A 70 -22.98 0.00 13.10
CA MET A 70 -22.45 0.87 12.05
C MET A 70 -23.49 1.19 10.99
N ALA A 71 -23.30 2.36 10.40
CA ALA A 71 -24.11 2.81 9.29
C ALA A 71 -23.69 2.09 8.00
N VAL A 72 -24.22 0.89 7.76
CA VAL A 72 -24.20 0.26 6.44
C VAL A 72 -25.13 1.06 5.52
N ARG A 73 -24.60 1.50 4.38
CA ARG A 73 -25.25 2.41 3.43
C ARG A 73 -25.21 1.84 2.03
N ALA A 74 -26.32 1.91 1.32
CA ALA A 74 -26.47 1.36 -0.03
C ALA A 74 -27.22 2.35 -0.94
N ASP A 75 -26.93 3.64 -0.78
CA ASP A 75 -27.70 4.72 -1.40
C ASP A 75 -27.50 4.80 -2.92
N LYS A 76 -26.27 4.57 -3.40
CA LYS A 76 -25.89 4.73 -4.82
C LYS A 76 -25.07 3.53 -5.36
N PRO A 77 -25.61 2.30 -5.33
CA PRO A 77 -24.82 1.11 -5.61
C PRO A 77 -24.32 1.02 -7.06
N PHE A 78 -25.01 1.65 -8.02
CA PHE A 78 -24.58 1.67 -9.43
C PHE A 78 -23.87 2.95 -9.85
N THR A 79 -24.14 4.07 -9.18
CA THR A 79 -23.63 5.39 -9.63
C THR A 79 -22.47 5.90 -8.80
N ALA A 80 -22.26 5.41 -7.57
CA ALA A 80 -21.21 5.93 -6.69
C ALA A 80 -19.81 5.94 -7.33
N VAL A 81 -19.46 4.91 -8.09
CA VAL A 81 -18.17 4.82 -8.79
C VAL A 81 -18.06 5.90 -9.88
N ALA A 82 -19.07 5.99 -10.75
CA ALA A 82 -19.06 6.95 -11.86
C ALA A 82 -19.13 8.39 -11.35
N GLU A 83 -19.97 8.66 -10.35
CA GLU A 83 -20.07 9.97 -9.70
C GLU A 83 -18.77 10.35 -9.00
N GLY A 84 -18.12 9.42 -8.29
CA GLY A 84 -16.80 9.65 -7.69
C GLY A 84 -15.74 10.00 -8.74
N ALA A 85 -15.68 9.24 -9.84
CA ALA A 85 -14.76 9.52 -10.94
C ALA A 85 -15.01 10.90 -11.58
N LEU A 86 -16.28 11.29 -11.77
CA LEU A 86 -16.63 12.62 -12.27
C LEU A 86 -16.26 13.73 -11.28
N GLN A 87 -16.42 13.51 -9.98
CA GLN A 87 -15.99 14.45 -8.95
C GLN A 87 -14.46 14.64 -8.98
N VAL A 88 -13.70 13.55 -9.06
CA VAL A 88 -12.24 13.59 -9.22
C VAL A 88 -11.86 14.38 -10.48
N ALA A 89 -12.47 14.07 -11.63
CA ALA A 89 -12.22 14.77 -12.89
C ALA A 89 -12.61 16.27 -12.83
N ALA A 90 -13.62 16.62 -12.04
CA ALA A 90 -14.04 18.00 -11.80
C ALA A 90 -13.19 18.72 -10.73
N GLY A 91 -12.13 18.09 -10.22
CA GLY A 91 -11.19 18.68 -9.26
C GLY A 91 -11.64 18.59 -7.79
N TYR A 92 -12.69 17.82 -7.49
CA TYR A 92 -13.14 17.52 -6.12
C TYR A 92 -12.42 16.30 -5.50
N GLY A 93 -11.53 15.65 -6.27
CA GLY A 93 -10.75 14.50 -5.83
C GLY A 93 -9.58 14.92 -4.97
N LEU A 94 -9.77 14.88 -3.65
CA LEU A 94 -8.68 14.89 -2.68
C LEU A 94 -8.04 13.49 -2.67
N GLU A 95 -7.38 13.11 -3.76
CA GLU A 95 -6.50 11.94 -3.73
C GLU A 95 -5.19 12.34 -3.07
N ASP A 96 -5.21 12.73 -1.79
CA ASP A 96 -3.97 13.01 -1.08
C ASP A 96 -3.21 11.71 -0.78
N TYR A 97 -3.52 10.55 -1.38
CA TYR A 97 -3.01 9.25 -0.94
C TYR A 97 -2.40 8.45 -2.07
N LEU A 98 -1.24 7.84 -1.81
CA LEU A 98 -0.55 6.97 -2.77
C LEU A 98 -1.16 5.57 -2.80
N ALA A 99 -1.33 5.00 -4.00
CA ALA A 99 -1.97 3.69 -4.18
C ALA A 99 -1.01 2.52 -3.90
N HIS A 100 0.30 2.76 -4.01
CA HIS A 100 1.34 1.75 -3.81
C HIS A 100 2.33 2.20 -2.73
N SER A 101 3.09 1.25 -2.20
CA SER A 101 4.27 1.60 -1.40
C SER A 101 5.52 1.68 -2.25
N TYR A 102 6.49 2.46 -1.77
CA TYR A 102 7.74 2.71 -2.47
C TYR A 102 8.92 2.46 -1.53
N GLY A 103 9.90 1.73 -2.03
CA GLY A 103 11.10 1.36 -1.31
C GLY A 103 12.38 1.93 -1.92
N LEU A 104 13.38 2.09 -1.08
CA LEU A 104 14.74 2.45 -1.44
C LEU A 104 15.61 1.19 -1.52
N ARG A 105 16.32 1.00 -2.63
CA ARG A 105 17.27 -0.10 -2.78
C ARG A 105 18.48 0.08 -1.86
N HIS A 106 18.80 -0.95 -1.09
CA HIS A 106 20.05 -1.03 -0.32
C HIS A 106 20.80 -2.34 -0.63
N LEU A 107 22.04 -2.44 -0.15
CA LEU A 107 22.83 -3.67 -0.17
C LEU A 107 22.74 -4.30 1.22
N ASP A 108 22.13 -5.48 1.31
CA ASP A 108 22.01 -6.23 2.56
C ASP A 108 23.40 -6.71 3.01
N ALA A 109 23.78 -6.35 4.23
CA ALA A 109 25.13 -6.59 4.75
C ALA A 109 25.41 -8.07 5.05
N GLU A 110 24.38 -8.87 5.33
CA GLU A 110 24.52 -10.30 5.68
C GLU A 110 24.63 -11.17 4.43
N THR A 111 23.81 -10.86 3.42
CA THR A 111 23.65 -11.66 2.20
C THR A 111 24.42 -11.11 1.01
N GLY A 112 24.82 -9.84 1.06
CA GLY A 112 25.47 -9.13 -0.06
C GLY A 112 24.56 -8.93 -1.27
N LYS A 113 23.23 -9.08 -1.10
CA LYS A 113 22.24 -8.94 -2.19
C LYS A 113 21.52 -7.61 -2.09
N HIS A 114 20.96 -7.16 -3.21
CA HIS A 114 20.08 -6.00 -3.21
C HIS A 114 18.73 -6.34 -2.59
N SER A 115 18.30 -5.49 -1.66
CA SER A 115 16.97 -5.52 -1.04
C SER A 115 16.37 -4.10 -1.09
N TYR A 116 15.09 -3.97 -0.74
CA TYR A 116 14.38 -2.69 -0.70
C TYR A 116 13.77 -2.47 0.68
N ASP A 117 14.08 -1.33 1.29
CA ASP A 117 13.38 -0.88 2.51
C ASP A 117 12.26 0.06 2.12
N GLU A 118 11.05 -0.19 2.62
CA GLU A 118 9.91 0.69 2.42
C GLU A 118 10.18 2.06 3.05
N ILE A 119 10.13 3.11 2.25
CA ILE A 119 10.30 4.50 2.70
C ILE A 119 8.98 5.27 2.65
N ILE A 120 8.09 4.96 1.71
CA ILE A 120 6.77 5.56 1.58
C ILE A 120 5.71 4.44 1.61
N PRO A 121 4.98 4.25 2.72
CA PRO A 121 3.93 3.24 2.80
C PRO A 121 2.74 3.50 1.85
N MET A 122 2.05 2.43 1.46
CA MET A 122 0.79 2.52 0.74
C MET A 122 -0.25 3.30 1.56
N GLY A 123 -0.97 4.21 0.93
CA GLY A 123 -1.92 5.10 1.60
C GLY A 123 -1.23 6.20 2.40
N SER A 124 0.05 6.50 2.13
CA SER A 124 0.71 7.70 2.64
C SER A 124 0.09 8.95 2.05
N ARG A 125 -0.01 10.00 2.86
CA ARG A 125 -0.50 11.29 2.37
C ARG A 125 0.53 12.04 1.52
N TYR A 126 0.08 12.73 0.49
CA TYR A 126 0.84 13.71 -0.27
C TYR A 126 0.03 15.02 -0.46
N PRO A 127 0.67 16.20 -0.37
CA PRO A 127 2.08 16.42 -0.04
C PRO A 127 2.44 15.91 1.36
N THR A 128 3.64 15.36 1.51
CA THR A 128 4.11 14.88 2.81
C THR A 128 4.40 16.07 3.73
N GLU A 129 3.88 16.06 4.96
CA GLU A 129 4.14 17.14 5.93
C GLU A 129 5.57 17.12 6.48
N VAL A 130 6.11 15.91 6.73
CA VAL A 130 7.44 15.70 7.29
C VAL A 130 8.21 14.74 6.38
N PRO A 131 9.41 15.12 5.91
CA PRO A 131 10.24 14.22 5.11
C PRO A 131 10.60 12.95 5.87
N VAL A 132 10.67 11.84 5.13
CA VAL A 132 11.25 10.59 5.63
C VAL A 132 12.76 10.69 5.52
N GLU A 133 13.43 10.71 6.66
CA GLU A 133 14.88 10.76 6.75
C GLU A 133 15.46 9.34 6.81
N VAL A 134 16.41 9.05 5.93
CA VAL A 134 17.16 7.80 5.92
C VAL A 134 18.64 8.12 6.04
N LEU A 135 19.30 7.52 7.05
CA LEU A 135 20.74 7.58 7.20
C LEU A 135 21.36 6.37 6.50
N LEU A 136 22.28 6.65 5.57
CA LEU A 136 22.93 5.63 4.75
C LEU A 136 24.44 5.68 4.95
N SER A 137 25.01 4.50 5.15
CA SER A 137 26.45 4.29 5.20
C SER A 137 27.01 4.03 3.81
N ALA A 138 28.30 4.27 3.60
CA ALA A 138 28.94 3.82 2.37
C ALA A 138 28.99 2.29 2.30
N ALA A 139 28.71 1.72 1.13
CA ALA A 139 28.66 0.28 0.91
C ALA A 139 30.06 -0.32 0.72
N HIS A 140 31.02 0.48 0.22
CA HIS A 140 32.39 0.03 -0.05
C HIS A 140 33.41 1.09 0.38
N ASP A 141 34.65 0.65 0.57
CA ASP A 141 35.78 1.55 0.74
C ASP A 141 36.03 2.34 -0.56
N ASP A 142 36.52 3.56 -0.41
CA ASP A 142 36.79 4.51 -1.50
C ASP A 142 35.56 4.83 -2.37
N GLN A 143 34.35 4.71 -1.82
CA GLN A 143 33.12 4.99 -2.57
C GLN A 143 32.99 6.49 -2.89
N GLN A 144 32.96 6.83 -4.18
CA GLN A 144 32.97 8.22 -4.64
C GLN A 144 31.58 8.77 -4.96
N GLU A 145 30.58 7.90 -5.08
CA GLU A 145 29.24 8.28 -5.47
C GLU A 145 28.17 7.36 -4.91
N VAL A 146 26.97 7.90 -4.79
CA VAL A 146 25.78 7.17 -4.34
C VAL A 146 24.63 7.41 -5.32
N GLU A 147 24.02 6.32 -5.75
CA GLU A 147 22.79 6.28 -6.55
C GLU A 147 21.59 5.97 -5.63
N PHE A 148 20.44 6.59 -5.91
CA PHE A 148 19.18 6.33 -5.21
C PHE A 148 18.20 5.64 -6.14
N VAL A 149 18.05 4.33 -5.98
CA VAL A 149 17.12 3.53 -6.78
C VAL A 149 15.83 3.29 -6.00
N ILE A 150 14.72 3.71 -6.59
CA ILE A 150 13.38 3.65 -6.03
C ILE A 150 12.58 2.58 -6.78
N GLY A 151 12.00 1.68 -6.01
CA GLY A 151 11.10 0.64 -6.50
C GLY A 151 9.70 0.83 -5.93
N GLU A 152 8.68 0.70 -6.77
CA GLU A 152 7.33 0.42 -6.30
C GLU A 152 7.27 -1.02 -5.81
N ILE A 153 6.77 -1.23 -4.60
CA ILE A 153 6.58 -2.54 -3.99
C ILE A 153 5.14 -2.96 -4.30
N ASP A 154 4.97 -4.00 -5.12
CA ASP A 154 3.65 -4.51 -5.43
C ASP A 154 3.04 -5.21 -4.19
N SER A 155 2.21 -4.47 -3.47
CA SER A 155 1.51 -4.97 -2.29
C SER A 155 0.45 -6.03 -2.59
N GLU A 156 0.00 -6.19 -3.85
CA GLU A 156 -0.94 -7.27 -4.20
C GLU A 156 -0.26 -8.64 -4.08
N SER A 157 1.06 -8.70 -4.29
CA SER A 157 1.86 -9.92 -4.15
C SER A 157 2.11 -10.33 -2.69
N ILE A 158 1.88 -9.44 -1.71
CA ILE A 158 2.19 -9.64 -0.29
C ILE A 158 1.00 -10.22 0.52
N ALA A 159 -0.22 -10.21 -0.02
CA ALA A 159 -1.43 -10.56 0.75
C ALA A 159 -2.19 -11.80 0.25
N MET A 160 -1.49 -12.91 -0.04
CA MET A 160 -2.14 -14.23 0.00
C MET A 160 -2.34 -14.66 1.46
N ILE A 161 -3.30 -14.02 2.13
CA ILE A 161 -3.86 -14.56 3.38
C ILE A 161 -4.69 -15.77 2.99
N GLU A 162 -4.20 -16.95 3.38
CA GLU A 162 -4.96 -18.19 3.35
C GLU A 162 -5.76 -18.33 4.65
N VAL A 163 -6.96 -18.87 4.53
CA VAL A 163 -7.82 -19.19 5.68
C VAL A 163 -7.64 -20.67 6.00
N LYS A 164 -6.98 -20.97 7.11
CA LYS A 164 -6.90 -22.34 7.67
C LYS A 164 -7.95 -22.51 8.77
N TYR A 165 -8.41 -23.74 8.97
CA TYR A 165 -9.35 -24.08 10.03
C TYR A 165 -8.64 -24.94 11.06
N GLU A 166 -8.46 -24.41 12.27
CA GLU A 166 -7.95 -25.15 13.43
C GLU A 166 -9.02 -25.07 14.53
N ASP A 167 -9.42 -26.23 15.06
CA ASP A 167 -10.43 -26.35 16.13
C ASP A 167 -11.76 -25.60 15.90
N GLY A 168 -12.17 -25.49 14.62
CA GLY A 168 -13.41 -24.80 14.24
C GLY A 168 -13.30 -23.27 14.22
N GLN A 169 -12.13 -22.70 14.47
CA GLN A 169 -11.84 -21.27 14.28
C GLN A 169 -11.10 -21.04 12.97
N ALA A 170 -11.48 -19.97 12.27
CA ALA A 170 -10.75 -19.50 11.10
C ALA A 170 -9.44 -18.85 11.57
N VAL A 171 -8.33 -19.50 11.28
CA VAL A 171 -6.98 -18.97 11.49
C VAL A 171 -6.51 -18.36 10.17
N PHE A 172 -6.39 -17.03 10.16
CA PHE A 172 -5.83 -16.30 9.02
C PHE A 172 -4.32 -16.41 9.07
N VAL A 173 -3.76 -17.22 8.18
CA VAL A 173 -2.32 -17.33 8.02
C VAL A 173 -1.94 -16.44 6.86
N ALA A 174 -1.32 -15.30 7.19
CA ALA A 174 -0.52 -14.60 6.21
C ALA A 174 0.64 -15.53 5.88
N GLN A 175 0.55 -16.23 4.75
CA GLN A 175 1.78 -16.78 4.18
C GLN A 175 2.53 -15.57 3.66
N ALA A 176 3.51 -15.09 4.44
CA ALA A 176 4.67 -14.50 3.80
C ALA A 176 5.17 -15.61 2.90
N ASN A 177 4.86 -15.55 1.61
CA ASN A 177 5.49 -16.43 0.66
C ASN A 177 6.97 -16.08 0.78
N GLU A 178 7.75 -16.87 1.54
CA GLU A 178 9.20 -16.67 1.66
C GLU A 178 9.87 -16.76 0.27
N ALA A 179 9.17 -17.35 -0.71
CA ALA A 179 9.51 -17.40 -2.12
C ALA A 179 8.85 -16.32 -3.02
N ALA A 180 7.87 -15.56 -2.53
CA ALA A 180 7.36 -14.38 -3.25
C ALA A 180 8.35 -13.27 -2.97
N GLN A 181 9.40 -13.22 -3.79
CA GLN A 181 10.19 -12.02 -3.95
C GLN A 181 9.20 -10.86 -4.12
N GLN A 182 9.32 -9.83 -3.28
CA GLN A 182 8.60 -8.57 -3.48
C GLN A 182 8.73 -8.22 -4.97
N GLN A 183 7.60 -8.16 -5.68
CA GLN A 183 7.67 -7.73 -7.06
C GLN A 183 7.97 -6.23 -7.04
N ILE A 184 9.20 -5.90 -7.43
CA ILE A 184 9.68 -4.52 -7.48
C ILE A 184 9.55 -4.01 -8.90
N ILE A 185 8.83 -2.90 -9.07
CA ILE A 185 8.76 -2.18 -10.33
C ILE A 185 9.68 -0.95 -10.21
N PRO A 186 10.76 -0.83 -11.00
CA PRO A 186 11.63 0.33 -10.94
C PRO A 186 10.89 1.58 -11.42
N VAL A 187 10.93 2.67 -10.66
CA VAL A 187 10.15 3.90 -10.94
C VAL A 187 10.99 5.17 -11.08
N ASN A 188 12.32 5.07 -10.98
CA ASN A 188 13.19 6.23 -11.18
C ASN A 188 12.92 6.89 -12.55
N ASP A 189 12.89 8.22 -12.57
CA ASP A 189 12.80 8.97 -13.83
C ASP A 189 14.10 8.75 -14.64
N ALA A 190 14.00 8.58 -15.95
CA ALA A 190 15.14 8.34 -16.82
C ALA A 190 16.19 9.47 -16.78
N LEU A 191 15.78 10.69 -16.43
CA LEU A 191 16.67 11.84 -16.23
C LEU A 191 17.46 11.77 -14.90
N VAL A 192 17.10 10.88 -13.98
CA VAL A 192 17.67 10.76 -12.62
C VAL A 192 18.94 9.92 -12.59
N ALA A 193 19.20 9.11 -13.61
CA ALA A 193 20.47 8.36 -13.75
C ALA A 193 21.72 9.26 -13.76
N GLN A 194 21.57 10.58 -13.87
CA GLN A 194 22.64 11.57 -13.83
C GLN A 194 22.80 12.27 -12.47
N ASN A 195 21.84 12.16 -11.55
CA ASN A 195 21.83 12.84 -10.24
C ASN A 195 22.48 11.98 -9.15
N LEU A 196 23.76 11.63 -9.34
CA LEU A 196 24.56 10.89 -8.37
C LEU A 196 25.10 11.83 -7.28
N ALA A 197 24.95 11.45 -6.02
CA ALA A 197 25.53 12.20 -4.90
C ALA A 197 27.04 11.93 -4.84
N LYS A 198 27.86 12.92 -5.21
CA LYS A 198 29.33 12.81 -5.23
C LYS A 198 29.92 13.01 -3.84
N LEU A 199 30.69 12.04 -3.38
CA LEU A 199 31.33 12.01 -2.08
C LEU A 199 32.76 12.56 -2.18
N VAL A 200 33.03 13.65 -1.47
CA VAL A 200 34.38 14.22 -1.33
C VAL A 200 34.62 14.60 0.13
N PRO A 201 35.46 13.87 0.89
CA PRO A 201 36.31 12.73 0.46
C PRO A 201 35.50 11.46 0.11
N PRO A 202 36.12 10.44 -0.52
CA PRO A 202 35.48 9.13 -0.71
C PRO A 202 35.00 8.53 0.62
N GLY A 203 33.88 7.81 0.57
CA GLY A 203 33.30 7.12 1.71
C GLY A 203 34.06 5.84 2.08
N LYS A 204 33.88 5.40 3.32
CA LYS A 204 34.46 4.17 3.86
C LYS A 204 33.36 3.21 4.29
N ALA A 205 33.52 1.92 4.00
CA ALA A 205 32.46 0.93 4.20
C ALA A 205 31.94 0.93 5.65
N GLY A 206 30.61 0.97 5.80
CA GLY A 206 29.93 0.93 7.09
C GLY A 206 29.96 2.24 7.89
N GLU A 207 30.61 3.30 7.42
CA GLU A 207 30.54 4.61 8.05
C GLU A 207 29.36 5.41 7.50
N ASP A 208 28.57 5.98 8.41
CA ASP A 208 27.47 6.89 8.05
C ASP A 208 27.99 8.06 7.23
N ARG A 209 27.42 8.22 6.04
CA ARG A 209 27.94 9.16 5.04
C ARG A 209 26.88 10.11 4.54
N ILE A 210 25.67 9.61 4.33
CA ILE A 210 24.60 10.38 3.70
C ILE A 210 23.35 10.37 4.56
N LYS A 211 22.79 11.57 4.73
CA LYS A 211 21.43 11.78 5.20
C LYS A 211 20.53 12.12 4.02
N ALA A 212 19.62 11.23 3.67
CA ALA A 212 18.69 11.37 2.56
C ALA A 212 17.28 11.69 3.08
N ASN A 213 16.74 12.82 2.67
CA ASN A 213 15.39 13.26 3.02
C ASN A 213 14.47 13.11 1.81
N PHE A 214 13.46 12.25 1.95
CA PHE A 214 12.44 11.96 0.95
C PHE A 214 11.14 12.66 1.30
N SER A 215 10.51 13.32 0.33
CA SER A 215 9.17 13.91 0.50
C SER A 215 8.38 13.73 -0.78
N VAL A 216 7.05 13.63 -0.69
CA VAL A 216 6.18 13.59 -1.86
C VAL A 216 5.50 14.95 -1.99
N ASP A 217 5.57 15.57 -3.16
CA ASP A 217 4.92 16.86 -3.39
C ASP A 217 3.46 16.73 -3.86
N ASP A 218 2.82 17.87 -4.14
CA ASP A 218 1.42 17.97 -4.61
C ASP A 218 1.18 17.33 -5.99
N ARG A 219 2.25 16.96 -6.70
CA ARG A 219 2.22 16.34 -8.02
C ARG A 219 2.64 14.87 -7.98
N ARG A 220 2.66 14.25 -6.79
CA ARG A 220 3.16 12.88 -6.57
C ARG A 220 4.63 12.70 -6.95
N GLN A 221 5.42 13.77 -6.99
CA GLN A 221 6.84 13.63 -7.27
C GLN A 221 7.58 13.31 -5.99
N LEU A 222 8.32 12.21 -5.98
CA LEU A 222 9.24 11.90 -4.90
C LEU A 222 10.46 12.82 -5.03
N ARG A 223 10.60 13.72 -4.06
CA ARG A 223 11.66 14.70 -3.94
C ARG A 223 12.73 14.19 -2.98
N LEU A 224 13.99 14.35 -3.37
CA LEU A 224 15.15 13.95 -2.60
C LEU A 224 16.03 15.17 -2.30
N THR A 225 16.43 15.30 -1.03
CA THR A 225 17.54 16.16 -0.61
C THR A 225 18.59 15.31 0.10
N VAL A 226 19.84 15.43 -0.31
CA VAL A 226 20.96 14.63 0.19
C VAL A 226 21.97 15.54 0.88
N THR A 227 22.29 15.24 2.13
CA THR A 227 23.35 15.91 2.89
C THR A 227 24.45 14.93 3.22
N ASP A 228 25.68 15.27 2.90
CA ASP A 228 26.88 14.57 3.38
C ASP A 228 27.07 14.89 4.86
N VAL A 229 27.03 13.86 5.71
CA VAL A 229 27.08 14.01 7.17
C VAL A 229 28.46 14.46 7.64
N GLN A 230 29.53 13.95 7.02
CA GLN A 230 30.91 14.26 7.41
C GLN A 230 31.31 15.68 7.00
N THR A 231 30.87 16.14 5.83
CA THR A 231 31.20 17.50 5.35
C THR A 231 30.11 18.53 5.65
N SER A 232 28.94 18.09 6.11
CA SER A 232 27.74 18.91 6.32
C SER A 232 27.28 19.65 5.05
N ARG A 233 27.65 19.16 3.86
CA ARG A 233 27.29 19.78 2.58
C ARG A 233 26.07 19.12 1.96
N VAL A 234 25.18 19.93 1.37
CA VAL A 234 24.08 19.42 0.55
C VAL A 234 24.65 19.01 -0.82
N LEU A 235 24.51 17.73 -1.16
CA LEU A 235 25.00 17.17 -2.43
C LEU A 235 23.92 17.22 -3.53
N LEU A 236 22.65 17.01 -3.15
CA LEU A 236 21.48 17.12 -4.01
C LEU A 236 20.41 17.90 -3.25
N GLN A 237 19.71 18.83 -3.91
CA GLN A 237 18.71 19.66 -3.27
C GLN A 237 17.38 19.59 -4.03
N ASN A 238 16.36 19.04 -3.36
CA ASN A 238 14.97 18.96 -3.83
C ASN A 238 14.81 18.42 -5.27
N VAL A 239 15.62 17.43 -5.63
CA VAL A 239 15.59 16.82 -6.97
C VAL A 239 14.43 15.84 -7.07
N VAL A 240 13.76 15.79 -8.22
CA VAL A 240 12.77 14.72 -8.50
C VAL A 240 13.54 13.43 -8.73
N VAL A 241 13.18 12.35 -8.05
CA VAL A 241 13.74 11.01 -8.28
C VAL A 241 12.75 10.06 -8.97
N ALA A 242 11.44 10.26 -8.78
CA ALA A 242 10.38 9.47 -9.39
C ALA A 242 9.06 10.26 -9.42
N THR A 243 8.13 9.87 -10.29
CA THR A 243 6.72 10.28 -10.21
C THR A 243 5.89 9.07 -9.79
N LEU A 244 5.23 9.17 -8.65
CA LEU A 244 4.51 8.09 -7.98
C LEU A 244 3.07 8.00 -8.49
N ARG A 245 2.43 6.85 -8.25
CA ARG A 245 1.08 6.50 -8.71
C ARG A 245 0.10 6.32 -7.56
#